data_AF-W9RKU1-F1
#
_entry.id   AF-W9RKU1-F1
#
_cell.length_a   1.000
_cell.length_b   1.000
_cell.length_c   1.000
_cell.angle_alpha   90.00
_cell.angle_beta   90.00
_cell.angle_gamma   90.00
#
_symmetry.space_group_name_H-M   'P 1'
#
loop_
_entity.id
_entity.type
_entity.pdbx_description
1 polymer ?
#
loop_
_entity_poly.entity_id
_entity_poly.type
_entity_poly.pdbx_seq_one_letter_code
_entity_poly.pdbx_strand_id
1 'polypeptide(L)'
;MPLLRSSHLLHSHFPTAPTTNRYFPPPGPTTNRLSLPSPQRRRLFTSTAQNPFLSLPFHAKPLLRCFSASSMSASTASPSTSQDCSLLYSRAYWVSESIIAWNVDVGNGSCFLFASKTADLSLTENDGVQGQDLKVKLEEDGYNLPENVIAKFPHIHNYRAYRVPPHLDVKQLLKCQLAVAAFDSDGKCSNATGLQLPGVLDELFSYSGPLGAVYSSEAISLFLWAPTAQAVQALIYKDPSGESSLEILQLEETNGVWSKKGPKSWDGCYYIYEVSVYHPSALKIVKCYANDPYARGLSADGGRTLFVDIASDILKPEGWDKLAYEKPNLLSFSDISIYELHVRDFSATDLTVNDEFRGGYLAFTLQGQKRTRVLLRKSWLRLSGGGFAVPRRTAL
;
A
#
# COMPACT_ATOMS: atom_id res chain seq x y z
N MET A 1 9.72 -30.82 61.33
CA MET A 1 10.43 -29.69 61.97
C MET A 1 10.54 -28.57 60.94
N PRO A 2 9.70 -27.51 61.03
CA PRO A 2 9.42 -26.58 59.92
C PRO A 2 10.02 -25.19 60.12
N LEU A 3 10.34 -24.49 59.03
CA LEU A 3 10.47 -23.03 58.92
C LEU A 3 10.37 -22.67 57.42
N LEU A 4 9.69 -21.66 56.89
CA LEU A 4 8.58 -20.78 57.25
C LEU A 4 8.38 -19.85 56.02
N ARG A 5 7.15 -19.37 55.80
CA ARG A 5 6.73 -18.22 54.93
C ARG A 5 6.60 -18.46 53.42
N SER A 6 5.66 -17.85 52.71
CA SER A 6 4.40 -17.17 53.02
C SER A 6 3.75 -16.91 51.66
N SER A 7 2.47 -17.26 51.53
CA SER A 7 1.57 -16.87 50.45
C SER A 7 1.27 -15.37 50.48
N HIS A 8 1.17 -14.70 49.32
CA HIS A 8 0.19 -13.64 49.05
C HIS A 8 -0.01 -13.42 47.54
N LEU A 9 -1.24 -13.67 47.10
CA LEU A 9 -1.85 -13.26 45.83
C LEU A 9 -2.45 -11.87 45.98
N LEU A 10 -2.12 -10.92 45.09
CA LEU A 10 -2.84 -9.66 44.81
C LEU A 10 -2.50 -9.27 43.35
N HIS A 11 -3.38 -9.45 42.37
CA HIS A 11 -4.33 -8.45 41.82
C HIS A 11 -3.72 -7.05 41.54
N SER A 12 -3.52 -6.74 40.25
CA SER A 12 -3.42 -5.39 39.70
C SER A 12 -3.99 -5.41 38.26
N HIS A 13 -5.25 -4.99 38.10
CA HIS A 13 -5.70 -3.66 37.68
C HIS A 13 -5.33 -3.27 36.23
N PHE A 14 -6.30 -3.52 35.34
CA PHE A 14 -6.45 -2.88 34.03
C PHE A 14 -6.86 -1.41 34.18
N PRO A 15 -6.29 -0.46 33.42
CA PRO A 15 -6.79 0.92 33.39
C PRO A 15 -8.00 1.04 32.46
N THR A 16 -9.14 1.38 33.05
CA THR A 16 -10.40 1.79 32.40
C THR A 16 -10.30 3.20 31.83
N ALA A 17 -10.84 3.38 30.62
CA ALA A 17 -10.94 4.66 29.92
C ALA A 17 -11.90 5.66 30.61
N PRO A 18 -11.64 6.98 30.54
CA PRO A 18 -12.53 7.98 31.12
C PRO A 18 -13.74 8.26 30.21
N THR A 19 -14.92 7.92 30.72
CA THR A 19 -16.23 8.38 30.26
C THR A 19 -16.36 9.90 30.41
N THR A 20 -16.52 10.63 29.30
CA THR A 20 -16.98 12.02 29.32
C THR A 20 -18.45 12.08 28.95
N ASN A 21 -19.29 12.34 29.96
CA ASN A 21 -20.68 12.74 29.81
C ASN A 21 -20.75 14.09 29.09
N ARG A 22 -21.31 14.13 27.88
CA ARG A 22 -21.79 15.38 27.26
C ARG A 22 -23.31 15.33 27.19
N TYR A 23 -23.93 16.05 28.11
CA TYR A 23 -25.35 16.40 28.08
C TYR A 23 -25.63 17.33 26.89
N PHE A 24 -26.54 16.93 26.02
CA PHE A 24 -27.19 17.80 25.03
C PHE A 24 -28.43 18.45 25.65
N PRO A 25 -28.63 19.77 25.55
CA PRO A 25 -29.92 20.39 25.87
C PRO A 25 -30.91 20.32 24.67
N PRO A 26 -32.23 20.28 24.93
CA PRO A 26 -33.27 20.09 23.91
C PRO A 26 -33.61 21.40 23.15
N PRO A 27 -34.28 21.32 21.98
CA PRO A 27 -34.63 22.50 21.19
C PRO A 27 -35.90 23.19 21.71
N GLY A 28 -35.86 24.52 21.80
CA GLY A 28 -37.00 25.41 22.07
C GLY A 28 -37.56 26.08 20.81
N PRO A 29 -38.78 26.65 20.85
CA PRO A 29 -39.68 26.74 19.71
C PRO A 29 -39.52 27.99 18.82
N THR A 30 -40.02 27.85 17.61
CA THR A 30 -40.21 28.81 16.52
C THR A 30 -41.09 30.03 16.86
N THR A 31 -40.70 31.23 16.40
CA THR A 31 -41.55 32.20 15.67
C THR A 31 -40.73 33.43 15.24
N ASN A 32 -40.59 33.71 13.94
CA ASN A 32 -41.24 34.86 13.30
C ASN A 32 -40.83 34.99 11.82
N ARG A 33 -41.86 35.09 10.97
CA ARG A 33 -41.79 35.59 9.59
C ARG A 33 -41.18 36.99 9.60
N LEU A 34 -40.36 37.29 8.59
CA LEU A 34 -40.42 38.54 7.82
C LEU A 34 -39.74 38.31 6.46
N SER A 35 -40.23 39.06 5.49
CA SER A 35 -40.19 38.88 4.04
C SER A 35 -38.87 39.21 3.32
N LEU A 36 -38.70 38.53 2.18
CA LEU A 36 -37.81 38.73 1.01
C LEU A 36 -37.30 40.17 0.74
N PRO A 37 -36.11 40.31 0.12
CA PRO A 37 -36.07 40.40 -1.34
C PRO A 37 -35.00 39.54 -2.03
N SER A 38 -35.37 39.08 -3.22
CA SER A 38 -34.57 38.37 -4.24
C SER A 38 -33.35 39.16 -4.76
N PRO A 39 -32.27 38.46 -5.17
CA PRO A 39 -31.38 38.96 -6.21
C PRO A 39 -31.24 37.99 -7.39
N GLN A 40 -31.74 38.46 -8.53
CA GLN A 40 -31.13 38.43 -9.87
C GLN A 40 -30.36 37.17 -10.34
N ARG A 41 -30.99 36.48 -11.31
CA ARG A 41 -30.39 35.64 -12.35
C ARG A 41 -29.07 36.25 -12.88
N ARG A 42 -27.94 35.59 -12.64
CA ARG A 42 -26.77 35.73 -13.51
C ARG A 42 -26.97 34.88 -14.76
N ARG A 43 -26.85 35.55 -15.91
CA ARG A 43 -26.89 34.97 -17.25
C ARG A 43 -25.72 34.00 -17.41
N LEU A 44 -26.02 32.74 -17.73
CA LEU A 44 -25.06 31.82 -18.33
C LEU A 44 -24.85 32.26 -19.79
N PHE A 45 -23.61 32.61 -20.12
CA PHE A 45 -23.18 32.78 -21.50
C PHE A 45 -23.11 31.40 -22.15
N THR A 46 -23.98 31.19 -23.14
CA THR A 46 -23.87 30.11 -24.12
C THR A 46 -22.72 30.45 -25.07
N SER A 47 -21.57 29.78 -24.92
CA SER A 47 -20.57 29.72 -25.98
C SER A 47 -20.92 28.56 -26.90
N THR A 48 -21.47 28.90 -28.06
CA THR A 48 -21.49 28.04 -29.24
C THR A 48 -20.06 27.90 -29.75
N ALA A 49 -19.48 26.71 -29.62
CA ALA A 49 -18.28 26.31 -30.36
C ALA A 49 -18.63 25.12 -31.23
N GLN A 50 -18.45 25.33 -32.52
CA GLN A 50 -18.71 24.41 -33.62
C GLN A 50 -17.77 23.21 -33.55
N ASN A 51 -18.32 22.02 -33.77
CA ASN A 51 -17.54 20.84 -34.13
C ASN A 51 -16.92 21.00 -35.51
N PRO A 52 -15.64 20.66 -35.69
CA PRO A 52 -15.17 20.02 -36.90
C PRO A 52 -14.88 18.55 -36.60
N PHE A 53 -15.59 17.70 -37.34
CA PHE A 53 -15.22 16.31 -37.57
C PHE A 53 -13.78 16.26 -38.10
N LEU A 54 -12.90 15.56 -37.39
CA LEU A 54 -11.65 15.04 -37.95
C LEU A 54 -11.55 13.57 -37.59
N SER A 55 -11.94 12.75 -38.57
CA SER A 55 -11.54 11.36 -38.70
C SER A 55 -10.02 11.29 -38.83
N LEU A 56 -9.34 10.67 -37.87
CA LEU A 56 -7.94 10.30 -37.99
C LEU A 56 -7.81 8.77 -38.00
N PRO A 57 -6.98 8.21 -38.91
CA PRO A 57 -6.88 6.78 -39.14
C PRO A 57 -6.08 6.10 -38.01
N PHE A 58 -6.56 4.93 -37.60
CA PHE A 58 -5.79 3.99 -36.81
C PHE A 58 -4.52 3.57 -37.58
N HIS A 59 -3.36 3.97 -37.07
CA HIS A 59 -2.08 3.33 -37.37
C HIS A 59 -1.55 2.73 -36.07
N ALA A 60 -1.93 1.47 -35.83
CA ALA A 60 -1.33 0.64 -34.81
C ALA A 60 0.10 0.29 -35.25
N LYS A 61 1.11 0.81 -34.54
CA LYS A 61 2.46 0.24 -34.59
C LYS A 61 2.56 -0.85 -33.53
N PRO A 62 3.06 -2.06 -33.87
CA PRO A 62 3.18 -3.14 -32.91
C PRO A 62 4.33 -2.86 -31.93
N LEU A 63 4.04 -2.86 -30.63
CA LEU A 63 5.05 -3.00 -29.59
C LEU A 63 5.60 -4.43 -29.65
N LEU A 64 6.90 -4.56 -29.90
CA LEU A 64 7.63 -5.82 -29.78
C LEU A 64 7.48 -6.36 -28.35
N ARG A 65 6.64 -7.38 -28.20
CA ARG A 65 6.63 -8.28 -27.05
C ARG A 65 7.76 -9.28 -27.25
N CYS A 66 8.84 -9.15 -26.49
CA CYS A 66 9.82 -10.21 -26.33
C CYS A 66 9.22 -11.30 -25.42
N PHE A 67 8.55 -12.28 -26.02
CA PHE A 67 8.33 -13.59 -25.39
C PHE A 67 9.44 -14.52 -25.87
N SER A 68 10.48 -14.69 -25.06
CA SER A 68 11.40 -15.82 -25.21
C SER A 68 10.92 -16.94 -24.32
N ALA A 69 10.15 -17.86 -24.91
CA ALA A 69 9.90 -19.17 -24.33
C ALA A 69 11.12 -20.04 -24.62
N SER A 70 12.04 -20.14 -23.65
CA SER A 70 13.12 -21.11 -23.69
C SER A 70 12.68 -22.35 -22.91
N SER A 71 12.41 -23.42 -23.65
CA SER A 71 12.24 -24.77 -23.12
C SER A 71 13.52 -25.21 -22.40
N MET A 72 13.48 -25.31 -21.07
CA MET A 72 14.56 -25.92 -20.31
C MET A 72 14.47 -27.44 -20.44
N SER A 73 15.42 -28.02 -21.17
CA SER A 73 15.72 -29.45 -21.10
C SER A 73 16.22 -29.78 -19.69
N ALA A 74 15.51 -30.69 -19.02
CA ALA A 74 15.90 -31.21 -17.71
C ALA A 74 17.18 -32.04 -17.83
N SER A 75 18.30 -31.48 -17.37
CA SER A 75 19.51 -32.23 -17.05
C SER A 75 19.48 -32.59 -15.56
N THR A 76 19.37 -33.89 -15.29
CA THR A 76 19.63 -34.50 -13.99
C THR A 76 21.09 -34.27 -13.62
N ALA A 77 21.36 -33.27 -12.77
CA ALA A 77 22.65 -33.07 -12.15
C ALA A 77 22.61 -33.58 -10.70
N SER A 78 23.54 -34.47 -10.37
CA SER A 78 23.87 -34.92 -9.01
C SER A 78 24.30 -33.74 -8.13
N PRO A 79 24.14 -33.80 -6.79
CA PRO A 79 24.42 -32.66 -5.92
C PRO A 79 25.94 -32.53 -5.71
N SER A 80 26.60 -31.79 -6.60
CA SER A 80 27.89 -31.19 -6.29
C SER A 80 27.62 -29.87 -5.57
N THR A 81 28.13 -29.71 -4.35
CA THR A 81 28.23 -28.47 -3.57
C THR A 81 29.03 -27.41 -4.34
N SER A 82 28.41 -26.78 -5.34
CA SER A 82 28.92 -25.55 -5.94
C SER A 82 28.55 -24.39 -5.02
N GLN A 83 29.57 -23.67 -4.57
CA GLN A 83 29.48 -22.47 -3.75
C GLN A 83 28.77 -21.35 -4.53
N ASP A 84 27.47 -21.17 -4.29
CA ASP A 84 26.65 -20.12 -4.94
C ASP A 84 26.82 -18.76 -4.22
N CYS A 85 28.06 -18.24 -4.19
CA CYS A 85 28.34 -16.89 -3.71
C CYS A 85 27.79 -15.86 -4.70
N SER A 86 26.66 -15.22 -4.39
CA SER A 86 26.06 -14.22 -5.27
C SER A 86 25.19 -13.23 -4.49
N LEU A 87 25.40 -11.94 -4.74
CA LEU A 87 24.59 -10.85 -4.19
C LEU A 87 23.23 -10.71 -4.87
N LEU A 88 22.98 -11.43 -5.98
CA LEU A 88 21.67 -11.48 -6.62
C LEU A 88 20.64 -12.23 -5.77
N TYR A 89 21.09 -13.13 -4.89
CA TYR A 89 20.22 -13.84 -3.96
C TYR A 89 20.21 -13.14 -2.60
N SER A 90 19.09 -13.25 -1.89
CA SER A 90 18.94 -12.79 -0.50
C SER A 90 18.50 -13.94 0.40
N ARG A 91 19.45 -14.77 0.83
CA ARG A 91 19.20 -16.01 1.59
C ARG A 91 19.31 -15.80 3.11
N ALA A 92 19.85 -14.67 3.55
CA ALA A 92 19.87 -14.27 4.95
C ALA A 92 18.68 -13.36 5.27
N TYR A 93 18.25 -13.37 6.53
CA TYR A 93 17.12 -12.57 7.02
C TYR A 93 17.60 -11.71 8.18
N TRP A 94 17.47 -10.38 8.08
CA TRP A 94 17.67 -9.50 9.22
C TRP A 94 16.35 -9.42 10.00
N VAL A 95 16.24 -10.24 11.04
CA VAL A 95 14.95 -10.55 11.69
C VAL A 95 14.64 -9.66 12.88
N SER A 96 15.67 -9.12 13.52
CA SER A 96 15.56 -8.15 14.61
C SER A 96 16.73 -7.17 14.61
N GLU A 97 16.68 -6.10 15.40
CA GLU A 97 17.79 -5.13 15.52
C GLU A 97 19.13 -5.82 15.84
N SER A 98 19.08 -6.90 16.63
CA SER A 98 20.25 -7.62 17.12
C SER A 98 20.54 -8.96 16.43
N ILE A 99 19.68 -9.45 15.53
CA ILE A 99 19.80 -10.82 14.98
C ILE A 99 19.63 -10.85 13.47
N ILE A 100 20.60 -11.49 12.81
CA ILE A 100 20.52 -11.96 11.43
C ILE A 100 20.38 -13.49 11.46
N ALA A 101 19.37 -14.03 10.79
CA ALA A 101 19.18 -15.45 10.59
C ALA A 101 19.79 -15.89 9.26
N TRP A 102 20.68 -16.87 9.27
CA TRP A 102 21.28 -17.41 8.04
C TRP A 102 21.59 -18.89 8.17
N ASN A 103 21.27 -19.67 7.13
CA ASN A 103 21.40 -21.13 7.11
C ASN A 103 22.78 -21.59 6.64
N VAL A 104 23.84 -20.99 7.16
CA VAL A 104 25.24 -21.37 6.89
C VAL A 104 25.92 -21.68 8.20
N ASP A 105 26.65 -22.80 8.25
CA ASP A 105 27.53 -23.18 9.35
C ASP A 105 28.96 -22.75 9.00
N VAL A 106 29.53 -21.86 9.80
CA VAL A 106 30.89 -21.35 9.58
C VAL A 106 31.96 -22.18 10.30
N GLY A 107 31.60 -23.10 11.19
CA GLY A 107 32.56 -23.89 11.97
C GLY A 107 33.60 -23.01 12.68
N ASN A 108 34.90 -23.25 12.39
CA ASN A 108 36.01 -22.43 12.90
C ASN A 108 36.29 -21.16 12.08
N GLY A 109 35.46 -20.88 11.07
CA GLY A 109 35.53 -19.73 10.20
C GLY A 109 34.93 -18.47 10.83
N SER A 110 34.49 -17.54 9.98
CA SER A 110 33.93 -16.26 10.42
C SER A 110 32.82 -15.75 9.51
N CYS A 111 31.87 -15.01 10.07
CA CYS A 111 30.78 -14.37 9.33
C CYS A 111 30.87 -12.84 9.49
N PHE A 112 30.60 -12.10 8.42
CA PHE A 112 30.62 -10.64 8.43
C PHE A 112 29.38 -10.06 7.74
N LEU A 113 28.91 -8.92 8.23
CA LEU A 113 27.97 -8.03 7.56
C LEU A 113 28.77 -6.93 6.84
N PHE A 114 28.38 -6.66 5.60
CA PHE A 114 28.93 -5.64 4.73
C PHE A 114 27.85 -4.63 4.37
N ALA A 115 28.22 -3.35 4.32
CA ALA A 115 27.33 -2.29 3.86
C ALA A 115 28.04 -1.33 2.90
N SER A 116 27.31 -0.86 1.89
CA SER A 116 27.73 0.22 0.98
C SER A 116 26.57 1.20 0.78
N LYS A 117 26.80 2.48 1.08
CA LYS A 117 25.82 3.57 0.93
C LYS A 117 25.51 3.85 -0.55
N THR A 118 26.50 3.68 -1.40
CA THR A 118 26.46 3.94 -2.85
C THR A 118 26.11 2.70 -3.68
N ALA A 119 25.92 1.56 -3.01
CA ALA A 119 25.65 0.26 -3.62
C ALA A 119 26.79 -0.26 -4.53
N ASP A 120 28.03 -0.15 -4.04
CA ASP A 120 29.25 -0.57 -4.73
C ASP A 120 29.74 -1.98 -4.31
N LEU A 121 28.95 -2.75 -3.54
CA LEU A 121 29.36 -4.09 -3.16
C LEU A 121 29.48 -5.00 -4.38
N SER A 122 30.62 -5.67 -4.50
CA SER A 122 30.91 -6.66 -5.52
C SER A 122 31.57 -7.90 -4.90
N LEU A 123 31.48 -9.03 -5.60
CA LEU A 123 32.15 -10.27 -5.20
C LEU A 123 33.38 -10.52 -6.08
N THR A 124 34.51 -10.81 -5.44
CA THR A 124 35.72 -11.30 -6.09
C THR A 124 35.96 -12.77 -5.74
N GLU A 125 36.57 -13.53 -6.65
CA GLU A 125 36.76 -14.98 -6.50
C GLU A 125 37.63 -15.36 -5.29
N ASN A 126 38.54 -14.48 -4.87
CA ASN A 126 39.51 -14.76 -3.81
C ASN A 126 39.26 -13.98 -2.51
N ASP A 127 38.82 -12.73 -2.59
CA ASP A 127 38.75 -11.84 -1.41
C ASP A 127 37.33 -11.67 -0.85
N GLY A 128 36.33 -12.32 -1.47
CA GLY A 128 34.93 -12.24 -1.07
C GLY A 128 34.28 -10.90 -1.44
N VAL A 129 33.58 -10.29 -0.49
CA VAL A 129 32.86 -9.02 -0.71
C VAL A 129 33.81 -7.83 -0.61
N GLN A 130 33.77 -6.96 -1.62
CA GLN A 130 34.57 -5.73 -1.75
C GLN A 130 33.66 -4.51 -2.02
N GLY A 131 34.20 -3.29 -1.90
CA GLY A 131 33.45 -2.04 -2.17
C GLY A 131 32.60 -1.56 -0.99
N GLN A 132 32.86 -2.09 0.21
CA GLN A 132 32.13 -1.78 1.43
C GLN A 132 32.62 -0.49 2.11
N ASP A 133 31.68 0.28 2.65
CA ASP A 133 31.94 1.35 3.61
C ASP A 133 32.08 0.81 5.03
N LEU A 134 31.43 -0.33 5.31
CA LEU A 134 31.43 -1.00 6.60
C LEU A 134 31.63 -2.50 6.41
N LYS A 135 32.54 -3.08 7.21
CA LYS A 135 32.67 -4.53 7.44
C LYS A 135 32.64 -4.79 8.93
N VAL A 136 31.68 -5.58 9.40
CA VAL A 136 31.54 -5.90 10.82
C VAL A 136 31.39 -7.40 11.03
N LYS A 137 32.13 -7.94 12.00
CA LYS A 137 32.05 -9.36 12.35
C LYS A 137 30.72 -9.65 13.05
N LEU A 138 30.08 -10.74 12.65
CA LEU A 138 28.90 -11.28 13.31
C LEU A 138 29.33 -12.50 14.13
N GLU A 139 28.91 -12.54 15.39
CA GLU A 139 29.15 -13.71 16.26
C GLU A 139 27.94 -14.63 16.18
N GLU A 140 28.17 -15.92 15.95
CA GLU A 140 27.08 -16.91 16.00
C GLU A 140 26.54 -16.98 17.44
N ASP A 141 25.24 -16.85 17.58
CA ASP A 141 24.55 -17.15 18.82
C ASP A 141 24.38 -18.67 18.86
N GLY A 142 25.07 -19.35 19.79
CA GLY A 142 25.02 -20.82 19.94
C GLY A 142 23.64 -21.38 20.34
N TYR A 143 22.61 -20.53 20.36
CA TYR A 143 21.21 -20.86 20.60
C TYR A 143 20.41 -20.74 19.30
N ASN A 144 19.28 -21.45 19.23
CA ASN A 144 18.34 -21.30 18.13
C ASN A 144 17.78 -19.87 18.07
N LEU A 145 17.14 -19.53 16.94
CA LEU A 145 16.40 -18.26 16.83
C LEU A 145 15.42 -18.09 18.00
N PRO A 146 15.25 -16.86 18.53
CA PRO A 146 14.29 -16.59 19.59
C PRO A 146 12.86 -17.02 19.24
N GLU A 147 12.08 -17.43 20.24
CA GLU A 147 10.71 -17.92 20.04
C GLU A 147 9.82 -16.90 19.33
N ASN A 148 9.97 -15.60 19.63
CA ASN A 148 9.21 -14.54 18.96
C ASN A 148 9.57 -14.41 17.47
N VAL A 149 10.83 -14.66 17.10
CA VAL A 149 11.27 -14.70 15.70
C VAL A 149 10.67 -15.92 15.00
N ILE A 150 10.71 -17.10 15.63
CA ILE A 150 10.15 -18.34 15.06
C ILE A 150 8.63 -18.23 14.90
N ALA A 151 7.93 -17.68 15.90
CA ALA A 151 6.49 -17.48 15.82
C ALA A 151 6.10 -16.56 14.65
N LYS A 152 6.89 -15.53 14.39
CA LYS A 152 6.68 -14.60 13.27
C LYS A 152 7.11 -15.19 11.92
N PHE A 153 8.21 -15.94 11.90
CA PHE A 153 8.82 -16.51 10.70
C PHE A 153 9.07 -18.02 10.86
N PRO A 154 8.02 -18.85 10.90
CA PRO A 154 8.16 -20.29 11.19
C PRO A 154 8.95 -21.05 10.10
N HIS A 155 8.99 -20.51 8.88
CA HIS A 155 9.71 -21.11 7.75
C HIS A 155 11.24 -21.07 7.89
N ILE A 156 11.80 -20.20 8.75
CA ILE A 156 13.25 -20.11 8.99
C ILE A 156 13.67 -20.71 10.35
N HIS A 157 12.82 -21.49 11.01
CA HIS A 157 13.08 -22.00 12.37
C HIS A 157 14.41 -22.76 12.54
N ASN A 158 14.93 -23.39 11.48
CA ASN A 158 16.21 -24.12 11.49
C ASN A 158 17.43 -23.26 11.10
N TYR A 159 17.26 -21.95 10.95
CA TYR A 159 18.37 -21.05 10.61
C TYR A 159 19.19 -20.76 11.85
N ARG A 160 20.50 -20.56 11.67
CA ARG A 160 21.40 -20.14 12.74
C ARG A 160 21.22 -18.65 12.99
N ALA A 161 21.39 -18.24 14.24
CA ALA A 161 21.30 -16.86 14.67
C ALA A 161 22.70 -16.23 14.72
N TYR A 162 22.85 -15.07 14.11
CA TYR A 162 24.07 -14.28 14.09
C TYR A 162 23.81 -12.92 14.74
N ARG A 163 24.58 -12.60 15.79
CA ARG A 163 24.41 -11.37 16.56
C ARG A 163 25.01 -10.17 15.83
N VAL A 164 24.20 -9.13 15.72
CA VAL A 164 24.59 -7.80 15.26
C VAL A 164 25.14 -7.01 16.45
N PRO A 165 26.34 -6.41 16.36
CA PRO A 165 26.88 -5.62 17.46
C PRO A 165 25.98 -4.42 17.84
N PRO A 166 25.72 -4.18 19.14
CA PRO A 166 24.70 -3.23 19.61
C PRO A 166 25.07 -1.76 19.42
N HIS A 167 26.31 -1.46 19.01
CA HIS A 167 26.78 -0.09 18.77
C HIS A 167 26.57 0.38 17.33
N LEU A 168 26.05 -0.49 16.44
CA LEU A 168 25.79 -0.12 15.06
C LEU A 168 24.52 0.72 14.94
N ASP A 169 24.55 1.74 14.08
CA ASP A 169 23.36 2.47 13.69
C ASP A 169 22.58 1.66 12.63
N VAL A 170 21.78 0.70 13.12
CA VAL A 170 21.00 -0.20 12.26
C VAL A 170 20.06 0.59 11.34
N LYS A 171 19.47 1.69 11.83
CA LYS A 171 18.56 2.52 11.02
C LYS A 171 19.27 3.12 9.80
N GLN A 172 20.52 3.54 9.93
CA GLN A 172 21.31 4.01 8.78
C GLN A 172 21.75 2.88 7.86
N LEU A 173 22.09 1.71 8.41
CA LEU A 173 22.48 0.55 7.60
C LEU A 173 21.34 0.05 6.71
N LEU A 174 20.10 0.12 7.17
CA LEU A 174 18.93 -0.30 6.39
C LEU A 174 18.65 0.56 5.14
N LYS A 175 19.37 1.68 4.95
CA LYS A 175 19.34 2.53 3.75
C LYS A 175 20.47 2.21 2.75
N CYS A 176 21.36 1.27 3.09
CA CYS A 176 22.51 0.87 2.30
C CYS A 176 22.20 -0.38 1.47
N GLN A 177 23.06 -0.68 0.50
CA GLN A 177 23.22 -2.06 0.03
C GLN A 177 23.85 -2.88 1.16
N LEU A 178 23.28 -4.05 1.45
CA LEU A 178 23.73 -4.92 2.52
C LEU A 178 23.99 -6.33 2.00
N ALA A 179 25.04 -6.97 2.52
CA ALA A 179 25.35 -8.38 2.27
C ALA A 179 25.94 -9.02 3.53
N VAL A 180 25.75 -10.33 3.67
CA VAL A 180 26.55 -11.15 4.59
C VAL A 180 27.48 -12.06 3.80
N ALA A 181 28.66 -12.31 4.35
CA ALA A 181 29.56 -13.33 3.81
C ALA A 181 30.20 -14.16 4.93
N ALA A 182 30.34 -15.45 4.65
CA ALA A 182 31.02 -16.45 5.45
C ALA A 182 32.40 -16.73 4.85
N PHE A 183 33.39 -16.90 5.72
CA PHE A 183 34.76 -17.25 5.37
C PHE A 183 35.16 -18.51 6.13
N ASP A 184 35.89 -19.40 5.48
CA ASP A 184 36.43 -20.61 6.11
C ASP A 184 37.65 -20.30 7.00
N SER A 185 38.25 -21.34 7.58
CA SER A 185 39.44 -21.21 8.44
C SER A 185 40.68 -20.69 7.72
N ASP A 186 40.73 -20.83 6.39
CA ASP A 186 41.83 -20.35 5.56
C ASP A 186 41.60 -18.90 5.09
N GLY A 187 40.46 -18.31 5.48
CA GLY A 187 40.08 -16.93 5.15
C GLY A 187 39.47 -16.77 3.76
N LYS A 188 39.11 -17.87 3.07
CA LYS A 188 38.46 -17.82 1.76
C LYS A 188 36.96 -17.68 1.91
N CYS A 189 36.34 -16.84 1.06
CA CYS A 189 34.90 -16.65 1.04
C CYS A 189 34.20 -17.95 0.60
N SER A 190 33.36 -18.51 1.47
CA SER A 190 32.65 -19.76 1.25
C SER A 190 31.18 -19.56 0.86
N ASN A 191 30.56 -18.46 1.32
CA ASN A 191 29.20 -18.09 0.97
C ASN A 191 29.00 -16.58 1.08
N ALA A 192 28.18 -15.99 0.22
CA ALA A 192 27.81 -14.58 0.29
C ALA A 192 26.43 -14.34 -0.31
N THR A 193 25.62 -13.50 0.34
CA THR A 193 24.23 -13.24 -0.06
C THR A 193 23.73 -11.89 0.49
N GLY A 194 22.72 -11.30 -0.15
CA GLY A 194 21.96 -10.17 0.40
C GLY A 194 21.07 -10.54 1.59
N LEU A 195 20.45 -9.54 2.20
CA LEU A 195 19.54 -9.72 3.33
C LEU A 195 18.08 -9.36 2.99
N GLN A 196 17.16 -10.16 3.52
CA GLN A 196 15.75 -9.81 3.59
C GLN A 196 15.49 -9.04 4.89
N LEU A 197 14.92 -7.84 4.76
CA LEU A 197 14.80 -6.86 5.85
C LEU A 197 13.42 -6.74 6.55
N PRO A 198 12.30 -7.39 6.16
CA PRO A 198 10.99 -7.14 6.80
C PRO A 198 10.97 -7.28 8.32
N GLY A 199 11.72 -8.23 8.90
CA GLY A 199 11.74 -8.45 10.35
C GLY A 199 12.25 -7.25 11.14
N VAL A 200 13.46 -6.81 10.83
CA VAL A 200 14.07 -5.64 11.47
C VAL A 200 13.34 -4.34 11.12
N LEU A 201 12.77 -4.22 9.91
CA LEU A 201 11.96 -3.06 9.54
C LEU A 201 10.70 -2.94 10.39
N ASP A 202 9.99 -4.05 10.62
CA ASP A 202 8.83 -4.05 11.49
C ASP A 202 9.20 -3.70 12.94
N GLU A 203 10.29 -4.23 13.47
CA GLU A 203 10.72 -3.93 14.85
C GLU A 203 11.07 -2.45 15.03
N LEU A 204 11.82 -1.87 14.08
CA LEU A 204 12.35 -0.51 14.23
C LEU A 204 11.42 0.59 13.71
N PHE A 205 10.53 0.26 12.77
CA PHE A 205 9.76 1.24 12.01
C PHE A 205 8.26 0.92 11.89
N SER A 206 7.72 -0.04 12.65
CA SER A 206 6.26 -0.20 12.73
C SER A 206 5.59 1.13 13.07
N TYR A 207 4.58 1.50 12.29
CA TYR A 207 3.97 2.82 12.34
C TYR A 207 2.44 2.73 12.29
N SER A 208 1.77 3.45 13.20
CA SER A 208 0.31 3.48 13.33
C SER A 208 -0.26 4.89 13.17
N GLY A 209 0.55 5.86 12.75
CA GLY A 209 0.13 7.24 12.53
C GLY A 209 -0.45 7.48 11.13
N PRO A 210 -0.69 8.76 10.76
CA PRO A 210 -1.24 9.12 9.47
C PRO A 210 -0.35 8.73 8.28
N LEU A 211 -0.95 8.24 7.20
CA LEU A 211 -0.31 7.95 5.92
C LEU A 211 -1.15 8.51 4.76
N GLY A 212 -0.48 8.89 3.67
CA GLY A 212 -1.08 9.57 2.53
C GLY A 212 -1.23 11.08 2.72
N ALA A 213 -2.11 11.68 1.93
CA ALA A 213 -2.48 13.08 2.06
C ALA A 213 -3.54 13.27 3.16
N VAL A 214 -3.17 13.97 4.24
CA VAL A 214 -4.06 14.30 5.36
C VAL A 214 -4.46 15.76 5.30
N TYR A 215 -5.78 15.97 5.31
CA TYR A 215 -6.41 17.28 5.21
C TYR A 215 -6.66 17.88 6.59
N SER A 216 -6.32 19.16 6.76
CA SER A 216 -6.79 19.99 7.88
C SER A 216 -7.56 21.21 7.35
N SER A 217 -8.04 22.08 8.24
CA SER A 217 -8.71 23.33 7.86
C SER A 217 -7.82 24.27 7.05
N GLU A 218 -6.50 24.23 7.28
CA GLU A 218 -5.55 25.22 6.74
C GLU A 218 -4.48 24.61 5.82
N ALA A 219 -4.28 23.29 5.88
CA ALA A 219 -3.12 22.65 5.25
C ALA A 219 -3.45 21.26 4.70
N ILE A 220 -2.55 20.75 3.87
CA ILE A 220 -2.50 19.34 3.46
C ILE A 220 -1.11 18.82 3.84
N SER A 221 -1.06 17.69 4.54
CA SER A 221 0.21 17.07 4.96
C SER A 221 0.37 15.73 4.28
N LEU A 222 1.54 15.49 3.71
CA LEU A 222 1.94 14.22 3.10
C LEU A 222 2.68 13.37 4.13
N PHE A 223 2.40 12.07 4.14
CA PHE A 223 3.09 11.08 4.96
C PHE A 223 3.34 9.80 4.16
N LEU A 224 4.60 9.42 3.98
CA LEU A 224 5.01 8.21 3.25
C LEU A 224 5.92 7.36 4.14
N TRP A 225 5.51 6.11 4.41
CA TRP A 225 6.39 5.14 5.07
C TRP A 225 7.38 4.57 4.05
N ALA A 226 8.66 4.92 4.21
CA ALA A 226 9.74 4.47 3.32
C ALA A 226 11.09 4.42 4.08
N PRO A 227 11.23 3.54 5.09
CA PRO A 227 12.37 3.55 6.02
C PRO A 227 13.72 3.26 5.36
N THR A 228 13.74 2.52 4.25
CA THR A 228 14.96 2.20 3.50
C THR A 228 15.34 3.26 2.46
N ALA A 229 14.50 4.27 2.24
CA ALA A 229 14.82 5.36 1.31
C ALA A 229 15.94 6.22 1.87
N GLN A 230 16.78 6.73 0.97
CA GLN A 230 17.82 7.72 1.26
C GLN A 230 17.29 9.15 1.12
N ALA A 231 16.32 9.37 0.22
CA ALA A 231 15.66 10.65 0.03
C ALA A 231 14.26 10.45 -0.55
N VAL A 232 13.32 11.31 -0.16
CA VAL A 232 11.99 11.39 -0.76
C VAL A 232 11.67 12.84 -1.10
N GLN A 233 11.19 13.05 -2.33
CA GLN A 233 10.62 14.31 -2.79
C GLN A 233 9.17 14.09 -3.26
N ALA A 234 8.32 15.08 -3.07
CA ALA A 234 7.02 15.16 -3.72
C ALA A 234 7.08 16.14 -4.89
N LEU A 235 6.70 15.67 -6.08
CA LEU A 235 6.57 16.49 -7.28
C LEU A 235 5.08 16.81 -7.45
N ILE A 236 4.72 18.07 -7.32
CA ILE A 236 3.33 18.56 -7.38
C ILE A 236 3.05 19.08 -8.79
N TYR A 237 1.89 18.76 -9.33
CA TYR A 237 1.46 19.11 -10.69
C TYR A 237 0.08 19.78 -10.66
N LYS A 238 -0.14 20.76 -11.53
CA LYS A 238 -1.47 21.37 -11.66
C LYS A 238 -2.45 20.41 -12.33
N ASP A 239 -1.98 19.74 -13.36
CA ASP A 239 -2.78 18.99 -14.30
C ASP A 239 -2.55 17.47 -14.19
N PRO A 240 -3.54 16.65 -14.60
CA PRO A 240 -3.44 15.19 -14.55
C PRO A 240 -2.33 14.60 -15.44
N SER A 241 -1.85 15.37 -16.42
CA SER A 241 -0.82 15.00 -17.41
C SER A 241 0.07 16.20 -17.77
N GLY A 242 1.17 15.97 -18.49
CA GLY A 242 2.11 17.03 -18.92
C GLY A 242 3.34 17.14 -18.02
N GLU A 243 4.49 17.55 -18.55
CA GLU A 243 5.79 17.29 -17.90
C GLU A 243 6.14 18.23 -16.74
N SER A 244 5.62 19.44 -16.75
CA SER A 244 6.04 20.49 -15.81
C SER A 244 5.42 20.33 -14.42
N SER A 245 6.25 20.03 -13.42
CA SER A 245 5.85 20.13 -12.01
C SER A 245 5.73 21.60 -11.61
N LEU A 246 4.69 21.94 -10.85
CA LEU A 246 4.54 23.23 -10.18
C LEU A 246 5.59 23.42 -9.09
N GLU A 247 5.80 22.39 -8.28
CA GLU A 247 6.65 22.43 -7.10
C GLU A 247 7.36 21.08 -6.93
N ILE A 248 8.59 21.11 -6.42
CA ILE A 248 9.34 19.93 -6.00
C ILE A 248 9.75 20.16 -4.55
N LEU A 249 9.36 19.25 -3.67
CA LEU A 249 9.45 19.45 -2.22
C LEU A 249 10.17 18.28 -1.58
N GLN A 250 11.28 18.56 -0.91
CA GLN A 250 11.96 17.58 -0.07
C GLN A 250 11.09 17.27 1.16
N LEU A 251 10.85 15.98 1.41
CA LEU A 251 10.22 15.48 2.62
C LEU A 251 11.28 15.25 3.71
N GLU A 252 10.85 15.35 4.96
CA GLU A 252 11.68 15.13 6.14
C GLU A 252 11.32 13.79 6.78
N GLU A 253 12.33 13.00 7.10
CA GLU A 253 12.15 11.69 7.72
C GLU A 253 12.10 11.80 9.25
N THR A 254 11.15 11.10 9.87
CA THR A 254 11.14 10.82 11.30
C THR A 254 10.72 9.36 11.51
N ASN A 255 11.63 8.54 12.05
CA ASN A 255 11.39 7.12 12.30
C ASN A 255 10.82 6.36 11.08
N GLY A 256 11.44 6.52 9.91
CA GLY A 256 11.06 5.80 8.69
C GLY A 256 9.87 6.37 7.92
N VAL A 257 9.19 7.38 8.48
CA VAL A 257 8.10 8.11 7.81
C VAL A 257 8.61 9.45 7.30
N TRP A 258 8.45 9.67 6.00
CA TRP A 258 8.77 10.90 5.31
C TRP A 258 7.53 11.79 5.30
N SER A 259 7.68 13.06 5.67
CA SER A 259 6.55 13.98 5.77
C SER A 259 6.83 15.38 5.22
N LYS A 260 5.77 16.04 4.75
CA LYS A 260 5.80 17.46 4.38
C LYS A 260 4.44 18.08 4.61
N LYS A 261 4.41 19.24 5.27
CA LYS A 261 3.20 20.08 5.37
C LYS A 261 3.21 21.10 4.23
N GLY A 262 2.09 21.21 3.53
CA GLY A 262 1.87 22.14 2.42
C GLY A 262 0.59 22.96 2.54
N PRO A 263 0.39 23.91 1.62
CA PRO A 263 -0.78 24.78 1.60
C PRO A 263 -2.05 24.02 1.18
N LYS A 264 -3.20 24.54 1.60
CA LYS A 264 -4.53 24.03 1.17
C LYS A 264 -4.75 24.14 -0.34
N SER A 265 -4.02 25.01 -1.03
CA SER A 265 -4.09 25.19 -2.49
C SER A 265 -3.62 23.98 -3.30
N TRP A 266 -3.05 22.96 -2.66
CA TRP A 266 -2.82 21.66 -3.32
C TRP A 266 -4.10 20.88 -3.57
N ASP A 267 -5.24 21.23 -2.96
CA ASP A 267 -6.49 20.54 -3.23
C ASP A 267 -6.86 20.60 -4.73
N GLY A 268 -7.16 19.45 -5.31
CA GLY A 268 -7.40 19.30 -6.76
C GLY A 268 -6.15 19.27 -7.64
N CYS A 269 -4.95 19.49 -7.08
CA CYS A 269 -3.67 19.25 -7.78
C CYS A 269 -3.29 17.76 -7.73
N TYR A 270 -2.25 17.39 -8.46
CA TYR A 270 -1.73 16.04 -8.54
C TYR A 270 -0.32 15.94 -7.99
N TYR A 271 0.13 14.74 -7.62
CA TYR A 271 1.50 14.49 -7.20
C TYR A 271 1.98 13.07 -7.49
N ILE A 272 3.30 12.92 -7.51
CA ILE A 272 4.03 11.65 -7.41
C ILE A 272 5.20 11.84 -6.43
N TYR A 273 5.66 10.76 -5.82
CA TYR A 273 6.91 10.77 -5.07
C TYR A 273 8.08 10.39 -5.98
N GLU A 274 9.19 11.12 -5.87
CA GLU A 274 10.52 10.65 -6.29
C GLU A 274 11.23 10.08 -5.06
N VAL A 275 11.50 8.78 -5.07
CA VAL A 275 12.12 8.05 -3.95
C VAL A 275 13.49 7.56 -4.40
N SER A 276 14.56 8.04 -3.74
CA SER A 276 15.91 7.50 -3.90
C SER A 276 16.11 6.36 -2.91
N VAL A 277 16.30 5.13 -3.41
CA VAL A 277 16.34 3.91 -2.57
C VAL A 277 17.22 2.83 -3.19
N TYR A 278 17.84 1.99 -2.36
CA TYR A 278 18.49 0.77 -2.82
C TYR A 278 17.45 -0.23 -3.31
N HIS A 279 17.57 -0.69 -4.55
CA HIS A 279 16.68 -1.71 -5.11
C HIS A 279 17.43 -3.05 -5.32
N PRO A 280 17.12 -4.11 -4.55
CA PRO A 280 17.86 -5.38 -4.61
C PRO A 280 17.91 -6.02 -6.00
N SER A 281 16.85 -5.92 -6.81
CA SER A 281 16.89 -6.51 -8.17
C SER A 281 17.79 -5.76 -9.15
N ALA A 282 18.07 -4.47 -8.89
CA ALA A 282 18.95 -3.66 -9.72
C ALA A 282 20.38 -3.59 -9.15
N LEU A 283 20.56 -4.02 -7.89
CA LEU A 283 21.78 -3.88 -7.10
C LEU A 283 22.33 -2.44 -7.09
N LYS A 284 21.45 -1.43 -7.10
CA LYS A 284 21.81 -0.01 -7.22
C LYS A 284 20.91 0.86 -6.38
N ILE A 285 21.40 2.05 -6.02
CA ILE A 285 20.53 3.16 -5.62
C ILE A 285 19.84 3.68 -6.88
N VAL A 286 18.51 3.68 -6.88
CA VAL A 286 17.69 4.13 -8.00
C VAL A 286 16.74 5.23 -7.55
N LYS A 287 16.35 6.10 -8.50
CA LYS A 287 15.24 7.02 -8.32
C LYS A 287 13.97 6.40 -8.90
N CYS A 288 13.01 6.11 -8.03
CA CYS A 288 11.71 5.58 -8.42
C CYS A 288 10.67 6.70 -8.36
N TYR A 289 9.83 6.78 -9.40
CA TYR A 289 8.65 7.64 -9.41
C TYR A 289 7.43 6.80 -9.09
N ALA A 290 6.76 7.10 -7.99
CA ALA A 290 5.66 6.29 -7.48
C ALA A 290 4.46 7.14 -7.08
N ASN A 291 3.26 6.60 -7.31
CA ASN A 291 2.04 7.13 -6.71
C ASN A 291 2.02 6.84 -5.20
N ASP A 292 1.17 7.58 -4.49
CA ASP A 292 0.96 7.33 -3.07
C ASP A 292 0.22 5.99 -2.86
N PRO A 293 0.75 5.04 -2.07
CA PRO A 293 0.04 3.81 -1.73
C PRO A 293 -1.32 4.08 -1.03
N TYR A 294 -1.47 5.25 -0.42
CA TYR A 294 -2.66 5.73 0.27
C TYR A 294 -3.49 6.70 -0.59
N ALA A 295 -3.30 6.71 -1.92
CA ALA A 295 -4.11 7.49 -2.85
C ALA A 295 -5.63 7.29 -2.64
N ARG A 296 -6.39 8.37 -2.83
CA ARG A 296 -7.87 8.37 -2.81
C ARG A 296 -8.49 8.87 -4.11
N GLY A 297 -7.67 9.40 -5.00
CA GLY A 297 -8.00 9.72 -6.37
C GLY A 297 -6.75 9.62 -7.24
N LEU A 298 -6.94 9.39 -8.53
CA LEU A 298 -5.87 9.20 -9.50
C LEU A 298 -6.23 9.91 -10.80
N SER A 299 -5.22 10.32 -11.57
CA SER A 299 -5.42 10.62 -12.98
C SER A 299 -5.61 9.33 -13.80
N ALA A 300 -5.92 9.49 -15.09
CA ALA A 300 -6.10 8.37 -16.02
C ALA A 300 -4.93 7.37 -15.94
N ASP A 301 -5.26 6.08 -15.96
CA ASP A 301 -4.32 4.95 -15.89
C ASP A 301 -3.38 4.96 -14.68
N GLY A 302 -3.72 5.70 -13.62
CA GLY A 302 -2.87 5.83 -12.45
C GLY A 302 -1.60 6.64 -12.74
N GLY A 303 -1.64 7.59 -13.68
CA GLY A 303 -0.45 8.39 -14.01
C GLY A 303 0.05 9.25 -12.85
N ARG A 304 -0.86 9.79 -12.02
CA ARG A 304 -0.56 10.63 -10.86
C ARG A 304 -1.59 10.43 -9.76
N THR A 305 -1.20 10.72 -8.52
CA THR A 305 -2.10 10.77 -7.38
C THR A 305 -2.79 12.13 -7.30
N LEU A 306 -4.11 12.14 -7.11
CA LEU A 306 -4.90 13.36 -6.91
C LEU A 306 -4.94 13.71 -5.42
N PHE A 307 -4.68 14.97 -5.10
CA PHE A 307 -5.09 15.55 -3.82
C PHE A 307 -6.61 15.72 -3.83
N VAL A 308 -7.29 14.88 -3.04
CA VAL A 308 -8.74 14.94 -2.89
C VAL A 308 -9.15 14.72 -1.43
N ASP A 309 -9.98 15.62 -0.90
CA ASP A 309 -10.66 15.42 0.37
C ASP A 309 -11.90 14.52 0.16
N ILE A 310 -11.77 13.23 0.48
CA ILE A 310 -12.85 12.26 0.29
C ILE A 310 -14.08 12.56 1.17
N ALA A 311 -13.94 13.39 2.20
CA ALA A 311 -15.05 13.82 3.05
C ALA A 311 -15.81 15.02 2.47
N SER A 312 -15.31 15.64 1.39
CA SER A 312 -15.91 16.83 0.78
C SER A 312 -17.32 16.58 0.27
N ASP A 313 -18.25 17.49 0.58
CA ASP A 313 -19.65 17.37 0.19
C ASP A 313 -19.86 17.40 -1.33
N ILE A 314 -18.93 17.97 -2.10
CA ILE A 314 -19.02 17.98 -3.57
C ILE A 314 -18.87 16.59 -4.20
N LEU A 315 -18.28 15.64 -3.46
CA LEU A 315 -18.07 14.26 -3.90
C LEU A 315 -19.23 13.34 -3.50
N LYS A 316 -20.17 13.84 -2.71
CA LYS A 316 -21.29 13.07 -2.16
C LYS A 316 -22.53 13.24 -3.03
N PRO A 317 -23.14 12.15 -3.53
CA PRO A 317 -24.48 12.21 -4.11
C PRO A 317 -25.51 12.72 -3.08
N GLU A 318 -26.64 13.22 -3.57
CA GLU A 318 -27.76 13.55 -2.71
C GLU A 318 -28.17 12.34 -1.86
N GLY A 319 -28.37 12.55 -0.55
CA GLY A 319 -28.73 11.50 0.39
C GLY A 319 -27.59 10.62 0.88
N TRP A 320 -26.34 10.83 0.44
CA TRP A 320 -25.18 9.99 0.83
C TRP A 320 -25.04 9.79 2.35
N ASP A 321 -25.09 10.87 3.13
CA ASP A 321 -24.95 10.82 4.60
C ASP A 321 -26.18 10.18 5.30
N LYS A 322 -27.27 9.95 4.56
CA LYS A 322 -28.51 9.29 5.04
C LYS A 322 -28.65 7.85 4.55
N LEU A 323 -27.75 7.38 3.66
CA LEU A 323 -27.83 6.05 3.05
C LEU A 323 -27.90 4.92 4.08
N ALA A 324 -27.32 5.10 5.26
CA ALA A 324 -27.41 4.12 6.36
C ALA A 324 -28.86 3.80 6.76
N TYR A 325 -29.78 4.78 6.69
CA TYR A 325 -31.21 4.60 7.01
C TYR A 325 -32.02 4.02 5.83
N GLU A 326 -31.44 4.00 4.64
CA GLU A 326 -32.08 3.53 3.40
C GLU A 326 -31.57 2.14 2.96
N LYS A 327 -30.54 1.60 3.63
CA LYS A 327 -30.04 0.25 3.36
C LYS A 327 -31.16 -0.79 3.61
N PRO A 328 -31.31 -1.81 2.74
CA PRO A 328 -32.29 -2.89 2.97
C PRO A 328 -32.04 -3.60 4.29
N ASN A 329 -33.13 -3.95 4.99
CA ASN A 329 -33.05 -4.71 6.24
C ASN A 329 -32.45 -6.10 6.01
N LEU A 330 -31.47 -6.47 6.82
CA LEU A 330 -30.88 -7.80 6.89
C LEU A 330 -31.03 -8.32 8.33
N LEU A 331 -32.01 -9.20 8.56
CA LEU A 331 -32.35 -9.69 9.90
C LEU A 331 -31.37 -10.79 10.37
N SER A 332 -30.90 -11.62 9.44
CA SER A 332 -29.93 -12.67 9.70
C SER A 332 -28.94 -12.83 8.54
N PHE A 333 -27.71 -13.27 8.83
CA PHE A 333 -26.76 -13.64 7.79
C PHE A 333 -27.24 -14.83 6.94
N SER A 334 -28.16 -15.66 7.46
CA SER A 334 -28.80 -16.75 6.68
C SER A 334 -29.68 -16.25 5.54
N ASP A 335 -30.14 -15.00 5.60
CA ASP A 335 -31.03 -14.41 4.58
C ASP A 335 -30.24 -13.89 3.36
N ILE A 336 -28.91 -13.87 3.47
CA ILE A 336 -28.02 -13.43 2.40
C ILE A 336 -28.17 -14.39 1.20
N SER A 337 -28.32 -13.81 0.01
CA SER A 337 -27.84 -14.49 -1.18
C SER A 337 -27.11 -13.52 -2.08
N ILE A 338 -26.07 -14.05 -2.68
CA ILE A 338 -25.08 -13.27 -3.41
C ILE A 338 -25.33 -13.49 -4.89
N TYR A 339 -25.35 -12.39 -5.63
CA TYR A 339 -25.33 -12.40 -7.08
C TYR A 339 -24.02 -11.79 -7.54
N GLU A 340 -23.14 -12.63 -8.10
CA GLU A 340 -21.90 -12.16 -8.69
C GLU A 340 -22.20 -11.44 -10.02
N LEU A 341 -21.62 -10.26 -10.18
CA LEU A 341 -21.81 -9.42 -11.35
C LEU A 341 -20.56 -8.57 -11.59
N HIS A 342 -20.15 -8.50 -12.84
CA HIS A 342 -19.12 -7.58 -13.30
C HIS A 342 -19.75 -6.27 -13.82
N VAL A 343 -19.16 -5.12 -13.46
CA VAL A 343 -19.67 -3.77 -13.82
C VAL A 343 -19.75 -3.59 -15.34
N ARG A 344 -18.73 -4.05 -16.08
CA ARG A 344 -18.74 -3.95 -17.54
C ARG A 344 -19.85 -4.81 -18.14
N ASP A 345 -19.92 -6.05 -17.69
CA ASP A 345 -20.81 -7.07 -18.24
C ASP A 345 -22.27 -6.68 -18.03
N PHE A 346 -22.56 -5.92 -16.96
CA PHE A 346 -23.88 -5.41 -16.64
C PHE A 346 -24.51 -4.64 -17.80
N SER A 347 -23.78 -3.76 -18.49
CA SER A 347 -24.37 -2.84 -19.47
C SER A 347 -23.66 -2.75 -20.82
N ALA A 348 -22.50 -3.40 -21.01
CA ALA A 348 -21.71 -3.29 -22.24
C ALA A 348 -22.49 -3.58 -23.53
N THR A 349 -23.42 -4.55 -23.49
CA THR A 349 -24.26 -4.94 -24.63
C THR A 349 -25.71 -4.42 -24.54
N ASP A 350 -26.04 -3.63 -23.51
CA ASP A 350 -27.40 -3.11 -23.33
C ASP A 350 -27.58 -1.82 -24.14
N LEU A 351 -28.13 -1.96 -25.35
CA LEU A 351 -28.40 -0.84 -26.25
C LEU A 351 -29.44 0.15 -25.69
N THR A 352 -30.11 -0.16 -24.57
CA THR A 352 -30.99 0.80 -23.90
C THR A 352 -30.21 1.79 -23.04
N VAL A 353 -28.98 1.46 -22.65
CA VAL A 353 -28.08 2.34 -21.87
C VAL A 353 -27.39 3.33 -22.83
N ASN A 354 -27.30 4.61 -22.44
CA ASN A 354 -26.53 5.61 -23.17
C ASN A 354 -25.07 5.15 -23.31
N ASP A 355 -24.50 5.27 -24.51
CA ASP A 355 -23.12 4.92 -24.86
C ASP A 355 -22.11 5.38 -23.80
N GLU A 356 -22.26 6.61 -23.27
CA GLU A 356 -21.35 7.19 -22.26
C GLU A 356 -21.34 6.43 -20.91
N PHE A 357 -22.42 5.74 -20.57
CA PHE A 357 -22.54 5.02 -19.29
C PHE A 357 -22.32 3.51 -19.43
N ARG A 358 -22.25 2.99 -20.66
CA ARG A 358 -22.10 1.55 -20.90
C ARG A 358 -20.78 1.03 -20.32
N GLY A 359 -20.91 -0.03 -19.54
CA GLY A 359 -19.83 -0.72 -18.88
C GLY A 359 -19.22 0.01 -17.68
N GLY A 360 -19.84 1.09 -17.19
CA GLY A 360 -19.40 1.87 -16.04
C GLY A 360 -20.43 1.95 -14.90
N TYR A 361 -20.06 2.63 -13.82
CA TYR A 361 -20.88 2.73 -12.59
C TYR A 361 -22.19 3.50 -12.81
N LEU A 362 -22.22 4.49 -13.70
CA LEU A 362 -23.43 5.28 -13.96
C LEU A 362 -24.54 4.47 -14.66
N ALA A 363 -24.25 3.30 -15.25
CA ALA A 363 -25.30 2.45 -15.81
C ALA A 363 -26.31 1.97 -14.75
N PHE A 364 -25.92 1.91 -13.47
CA PHE A 364 -26.79 1.46 -12.37
C PHE A 364 -27.83 2.52 -11.94
N THR A 365 -27.67 3.78 -12.35
CA THR A 365 -28.61 4.85 -11.99
C THR A 365 -29.81 4.93 -12.95
N LEU A 366 -29.73 4.27 -14.11
CA LEU A 366 -30.76 4.32 -15.15
C LEU A 366 -31.96 3.44 -14.76
N GLN A 367 -32.97 4.07 -14.17
CA GLN A 367 -34.23 3.41 -13.84
C GLN A 367 -35.00 3.00 -15.11
N GLY A 368 -35.66 1.84 -15.05
CA GLY A 368 -36.56 1.40 -16.12
C GLY A 368 -35.87 0.76 -17.34
N GLN A 369 -34.55 0.60 -17.36
CA GLN A 369 -33.85 -0.12 -18.42
C GLN A 369 -33.88 -1.64 -18.21
N LYS A 370 -33.71 -2.42 -19.29
CA LYS A 370 -33.99 -3.87 -19.30
C LYS A 370 -33.27 -4.60 -18.15
N ARG A 371 -31.99 -4.29 -17.92
CA ARG A 371 -31.21 -4.99 -16.89
C ARG A 371 -31.41 -4.45 -15.47
N THR A 372 -31.65 -3.16 -15.30
CA THR A 372 -32.08 -2.59 -14.01
C THR A 372 -33.43 -3.20 -13.58
N ARG A 373 -34.35 -3.43 -14.53
CA ARG A 373 -35.60 -4.17 -14.27
C ARG A 373 -35.36 -5.62 -13.87
N VAL A 374 -34.38 -6.31 -14.43
CA VAL A 374 -34.03 -7.69 -14.01
C VAL A 374 -33.48 -7.71 -12.58
N LEU A 375 -32.61 -6.76 -12.22
CA LEU A 375 -32.13 -6.61 -10.84
C LEU A 375 -33.26 -6.29 -9.87
N LEU A 376 -34.11 -5.31 -10.21
CA LEU A 376 -35.29 -4.96 -9.42
C LEU A 376 -36.24 -6.16 -9.29
N ARG A 377 -36.47 -6.93 -10.37
CA ARG A 377 -37.33 -8.12 -10.34
C ARG A 377 -36.73 -9.24 -9.48
N LYS A 378 -35.42 -9.47 -9.52
CA LYS A 378 -34.74 -10.44 -8.64
C LYS A 378 -34.82 -10.02 -7.16
N SER A 379 -34.67 -8.72 -6.88
CA SER A 379 -34.86 -8.16 -5.54
C SER A 379 -36.32 -8.31 -5.06
N TRP A 380 -37.28 -7.98 -5.93
CA TRP A 380 -38.71 -7.97 -5.61
C TRP A 380 -39.31 -9.38 -5.48
N LEU A 381 -38.93 -10.33 -6.34
CA LEU A 381 -39.34 -11.75 -6.26
C LEU A 381 -38.95 -12.42 -4.94
N ARG A 382 -37.97 -11.85 -4.24
CA ARG A 382 -37.48 -12.38 -2.97
C ARG A 382 -38.12 -11.71 -1.76
N LEU A 383 -38.29 -10.39 -1.78
CA LEU A 383 -39.04 -9.66 -0.74
C LEU A 383 -40.52 -10.09 -0.68
N SER A 384 -41.09 -10.56 -1.79
CA SER A 384 -42.48 -11.01 -1.88
C SER A 384 -42.72 -12.48 -1.52
N GLY A 385 -41.68 -13.23 -1.11
CA GLY A 385 -41.84 -14.60 -0.62
C GLY A 385 -42.54 -15.51 -1.64
N GLY A 386 -41.85 -15.88 -2.73
CA GLY A 386 -42.19 -17.06 -3.53
C GLY A 386 -43.68 -17.27 -3.85
N GLY A 387 -44.30 -16.34 -4.57
CA GLY A 387 -45.64 -16.52 -5.13
C GLY A 387 -45.69 -16.04 -6.57
N PHE A 388 -45.84 -16.96 -7.52
CA PHE A 388 -46.14 -16.62 -8.92
C PHE A 388 -47.52 -15.91 -8.98
N ALA A 389 -47.52 -14.59 -8.99
CA ALA A 389 -48.63 -13.81 -9.51
C ALA A 389 -48.20 -13.27 -10.88
N VAL A 390 -48.61 -13.99 -11.93
CA VAL A 390 -48.55 -13.54 -13.31
C VAL A 390 -49.31 -12.21 -13.42
N PRO A 391 -48.70 -11.10 -13.87
CA PRO A 391 -49.49 -9.94 -14.24
C PRO A 391 -50.27 -10.34 -15.49
N ARG A 392 -51.60 -10.42 -15.37
CA ARG A 392 -52.50 -10.49 -16.51
C ARG A 392 -52.11 -9.36 -17.47
N ARG A 393 -51.91 -9.72 -18.74
CA ARG A 393 -52.01 -8.78 -19.84
C ARG A 393 -53.34 -8.06 -19.72
N THR A 394 -53.29 -6.74 -19.56
CA THR A 394 -54.35 -5.87 -20.05
C THR A 394 -53.69 -4.89 -21.00
N ALA A 395 -54.06 -5.05 -22.27
CA ALA A 395 -53.81 -4.09 -23.32
C ALA A 395 -54.55 -2.78 -22.98
N LEU A 396 -53.82 -1.66 -23.09
CA LEU A 396 -54.16 -0.49 -23.91
C LEU A 396 -52.93 0.43 -23.95
#